data_AF-A0A7Y6QK74-F1
#
_entry.id   AF-A0A7Y6QK74-F1
#
_cell.length_a   1.000
_cell.length_b   1.000
_cell.length_c   1.000
_cell.angle_alpha   90.00
_cell.angle_beta   90.00
_cell.angle_gamma   90.00
#
_symmetry.space_group_name_H-M   'P 1'
#
loop_
_entity.id
_entity.type
_entity.pdbx_description
1 polymer ?
#
loop_
_entity_poly.entity_id
_entity_poly.type
_entity_poly.pdbx_seq_one_letter_code
_entity_poly.pdbx_strand_id
1 'polypeptide(L)' 'MANKALATRQKMRIRIEPSQTFGKPRNPFAGLAKARAAGPHSKTKGAQRQADKQALKKIDPFKKPE' A
#
# COMPACT_ATOMS: atom_id res chain seq x y z
N MET A 1 -32.28 29.60 -8.36
CA MET A 1 -31.13 28.68 -8.53
C MET A 1 -30.00 29.07 -7.57
N ALA A 2 -30.00 28.55 -6.34
CA ALA A 2 -29.05 28.93 -5.29
C ALA A 2 -27.59 28.51 -5.58
N ASN A 3 -27.38 27.52 -6.45
CA ASN A 3 -26.05 26.98 -6.74
C ASN A 3 -25.34 27.68 -7.92
N LYS A 4 -26.00 28.62 -8.61
CA LYS A 4 -25.42 29.30 -9.78
C LYS A 4 -24.24 30.21 -9.39
N ALA A 5 -24.23 30.72 -8.16
CA ALA A 5 -23.13 31.53 -7.61
C ALA A 5 -21.94 30.69 -7.07
N LEU A 6 -22.13 29.39 -6.83
CA LEU A 6 -21.05 28.49 -6.40
C LEU A 6 -20.24 27.95 -7.59
N ALA A 7 -20.86 27.84 -8.77
CA ALA A 7 -20.22 27.33 -9.98
C ALA A 7 -19.14 28.27 -10.55
N THR A 8 -19.24 29.58 -10.32
CA THR A 8 -18.28 30.59 -10.82
C THR A 8 -17.19 30.93 -9.81
N ARG A 9 -17.18 30.32 -8.62
CA ARG A 9 -16.20 30.64 -7.58
C ARG A 9 -14.89 29.91 -7.86
N GLN A 10 -13.96 30.61 -8.52
CA GLN A 10 -12.58 30.13 -8.67
C GLN A 10 -11.96 29.96 -7.28
N LYS A 11 -11.76 28.71 -6.86
CA LYS A 11 -11.02 28.42 -5.64
C LYS A 11 -9.55 28.70 -5.89
N MET A 12 -8.98 29.64 -5.14
CA MET A 12 -7.54 29.85 -5.11
C MET A 12 -6.91 28.56 -4.56
N ARG A 13 -6.23 27.79 -5.43
CA ARG A 13 -5.50 26.57 -5.04
C ARG A 13 -4.03 26.89 -5.11
N ILE A 14 -3.37 26.92 -3.97
CA ILE A 14 -1.91 26.96 -3.90
C ILE A 14 -1.45 25.52 -4.11
N ARG A 15 -0.74 25.27 -5.21
CA ARG A 15 0.01 24.01 -5.37
C ARG A 15 1.21 24.10 -4.45
N ILE A 16 1.10 23.51 -3.28
CA ILE A 16 2.26 23.25 -2.44
C ILE A 16 3.03 22.16 -3.17
N GLU A 17 4.07 22.55 -3.91
CA GLU A 17 5.09 21.60 -4.29
C GLU A 17 5.62 20.98 -2.99
N PRO A 18 5.77 19.66 -2.89
CA PRO A 18 6.32 19.06 -1.69
C PRO A 18 7.76 19.57 -1.54
N SER A 19 7.95 20.64 -0.77
CA SER A 19 9.25 21.13 -0.31
C SER A 19 9.99 20.07 0.53
N GLN A 20 9.28 19.00 0.86
CA GLN A 20 9.78 17.81 1.50
C GLN A 20 10.50 16.95 0.47
N THR A 21 11.77 17.32 0.24
CA THR A 21 12.89 16.39 0.03
C THR A 21 12.45 14.97 -0.31
N PHE A 22 12.31 14.69 -1.60
CA PHE A 22 11.77 13.45 -2.18
C PHE A 22 12.48 12.15 -1.72
N GLY A 23 13.53 12.24 -0.90
CA GLY A 23 14.24 11.11 -0.31
C GLY A 23 14.42 11.13 1.21
N LYS A 24 13.95 12.17 1.94
CA LYS A 24 14.12 12.23 3.40
C LYS A 24 12.81 11.91 4.12
N PRO A 25 12.81 10.98 5.07
CA PRO A 25 11.61 10.67 5.83
C PRO A 25 11.22 11.88 6.68
N ARG A 26 9.91 12.15 6.78
CA ARG A 26 9.35 13.19 7.67
C ARG A 26 9.72 12.96 9.14
N ASN A 27 10.04 11.71 9.50
CA ASN A 27 10.55 11.32 10.80
C ASN A 27 12.00 10.82 10.66
N PRO A 28 12.99 11.51 11.24
CA PRO A 28 14.41 11.15 11.11
C PRO A 28 14.73 9.77 11.70
N PHE A 29 13.91 9.25 12.61
CA PHE A 29 14.12 7.94 13.25
C PHE A 29 13.45 6.78 12.51
N ALA A 30 12.65 7.03 11.47
CA ALA A 30 11.88 5.99 10.78
C ALA A 30 12.77 4.89 10.17
N GLY A 31 13.91 5.27 9.58
CA GLY A 31 14.87 4.31 9.02
C GLY A 31 15.49 3.42 10.10
N LEU A 32 15.89 4.03 11.23
CA LEU A 32 16.49 3.31 12.36
C LEU A 32 15.49 2.36 13.03
N ALA A 33 14.24 2.80 13.19
CA ALA A 33 13.18 1.96 13.74
C ALA A 33 12.89 0.76 12.83
N LYS A 34 12.85 0.95 11.51
CA LYS A 34 12.66 -0.13 10.53
C LYS A 34 13.82 -1.13 10.56
N ALA A 35 15.06 -0.67 10.71
CA ALA A 35 16.24 -1.54 10.82
C ALA A 35 16.27 -2.37 12.11
N ARG A 36 15.64 -1.89 13.19
CA ARG A 36 15.51 -2.61 14.47
C ARG A 36 14.31 -3.57 14.52
N ALA A 37 13.46 -3.59 13.50
CA ALA A 37 12.31 -4.48 13.49
C ALA A 37 12.77 -5.95 13.51
N ALA A 38 12.09 -6.79 14.28
CA ALA A 38 12.48 -8.19 14.56
C ALA A 38 12.31 -9.16 13.35
N GLY A 39 12.36 -8.64 12.12
CA GLY A 39 12.13 -9.39 10.90
C GLY A 39 10.66 -9.80 10.70
N PRO A 40 10.35 -10.48 9.58
CA PRO A 40 9.00 -10.98 9.33
C PRO A 40 8.66 -12.12 10.28
N HIS A 41 7.50 -12.03 10.95
CA HIS A 41 7.00 -13.11 11.80
C HIS A 41 6.78 -14.40 10.98
N SER A 42 7.05 -15.55 11.61
CA SER A 42 6.74 -16.85 11.01
C SER A 42 5.25 -16.93 10.68
N LYS A 43 4.92 -17.45 9.50
CA LYS A 43 3.53 -17.69 9.12
C LYS A 43 2.85 -18.61 10.13
N THR A 44 1.59 -18.30 10.46
CA THR A 44 0.78 -19.19 11.29
C THR A 44 0.53 -20.52 10.57
N LYS A 45 0.23 -21.59 11.32
CA LYS A 45 -0.10 -22.91 10.74
C LYS A 45 -1.26 -22.85 9.73
N GLY A 46 -2.19 -21.90 9.90
CA GLY A 46 -3.28 -21.67 8.96
C GLY A 46 -2.79 -21.06 7.63
N ALA A 47 -1.93 -20.05 7.71
CA ALA A 47 -1.34 -19.40 6.54
C ALA A 47 -0.43 -20.34 5.73
N GLN A 48 0.29 -21.25 6.39
CA GLN A 48 1.05 -22.31 5.72
C GLN A 48 0.12 -23.24 4.94
N ARG A 49 -0.91 -23.80 5.60
CA ARG A 49 -1.91 -24.66 4.94
C ARG A 49 -2.59 -24.01 3.73
N GLN A 50 -2.90 -22.71 3.82
CA GLN A 50 -3.50 -22.00 2.69
C GLN A 50 -2.51 -21.86 1.53
N ALA A 51 -1.24 -21.56 1.80
CA ALA A 51 -0.21 -21.50 0.78
C ALA A 51 -0.03 -22.86 0.09
N ASP A 52 -0.01 -23.95 0.86
CA ASP A 52 0.12 -25.31 0.32
C ASP A 52 -1.08 -25.69 -0.55
N LYS A 53 -2.31 -25.37 -0.11
CA LYS A 53 -3.53 -25.57 -0.92
C LYS A 53 -3.46 -24.79 -2.24
N GLN A 54 -2.96 -23.57 -2.23
CA GLN A 54 -2.81 -22.77 -3.45
C GLN A 54 -1.71 -23.32 -4.36
N ALA A 55 -0.63 -23.85 -3.80
CA ALA A 55 0.41 -24.53 -4.57
C ALA A 55 -0.14 -25.80 -5.24
N LEU A 56 -0.90 -26.62 -4.51
CA LEU A 56 -1.56 -27.80 -5.06
C LEU A 56 -2.52 -27.46 -6.20
N LYS A 57 -3.32 -26.41 -6.07
CA LYS A 57 -4.21 -25.92 -7.14
C LYS A 57 -3.50 -25.42 -8.40
N LYS A 58 -2.22 -25.06 -8.29
CA LYS A 58 -1.40 -24.65 -9.45
C LYS A 58 -0.76 -25.85 -10.15
N ILE A 59 -0.46 -26.89 -9.38
CA ILE A 59 0.20 -28.12 -9.88
C ILE A 59 -0.84 -29.11 -10.41
N ASP A 60 -2.12 -28.96 -10.05
CA ASP A 60 -3.22 -29.83 -10.48
C ASP A 60 -3.18 -30.09 -12.00
N PRO A 61 -2.82 -31.32 -12.43
CA PRO A 61 -2.61 -31.64 -13.84
C PRO A 61 -3.90 -31.66 -14.66
N PHE A 62 -5.07 -31.61 -14.00
CA PHE A 62 -6.37 -31.59 -14.66
C PHE A 62 -6.95 -30.18 -14.81
N LYS A 63 -6.25 -29.16 -14.30
CA LYS A 63 -6.70 -27.78 -14.42
C LYS A 63 -6.42 -27.28 -15.83
N LYS A 64 -7.48 -27.07 -16.63
CA LYS A 64 -7.36 -26.44 -17.95
C LYS A 64 -6.76 -25.04 -17.80
N PRO A 65 -5.76 -24.67 -18.62
CA PRO A 65 -5.34 -23.28 -18.73
C PRO A 65 -6.49 -22.50 -19.35
N GLU A 66 -6.94 -21.44 -18.67
CA GLU A 66 -7.79 -20.40 -19.26
C GLU A 66 -6.95 -19.48 -20.15
#